data_AF-A0A3D5KH76-F1
#
_entry.id   AF-A0A3D5KH76-F1
#
_cell.length_a   1.000
_cell.length_b   1.000
_cell.length_c   1.000
_cell.angle_alpha   90.00
_cell.angle_beta   90.00
_cell.angle_gamma   90.00
#
_symmetry.space_group_name_H-M   'P 1'
#
loop_
_entity.id
_entity.type
_entity.pdbx_description
1 polymer ?
#
loop_
_entity_poly.entity_id
_entity_poly.type
_entity_poly.pdbx_seq_one_letter_code
_entity_poly.pdbx_strand_id
1 'polypeptide(L)'
;MEELLSKKNILVNLVDIKSMDNYTYQHSVNVAVLSLILGLRLKLNRIELQDLCIGALVHDIGKILTPKSILLKEDTLTESELEIMRQHTTKGFDYIKNIPEVTAMSRAIADVYDALTSDRPYRRALSPSEALEYIMAGGASQFDYEMVKTFAQVIVPYPEGTLVALSTGEYAVVEEVFQNYPLRPK
;
A
#
# COMPACT_ATOMS: atom_id res chain seq x y z
N MET A 1 -12.36 -6.42 -27.06
CA MET A 1 -13.67 -6.38 -26.39
C MET A 1 -13.56 -6.86 -24.94
N GLU A 2 -12.84 -7.96 -24.68
CA GLU A 2 -12.56 -8.50 -23.33
C GLU A 2 -11.83 -7.53 -22.39
N GLU A 3 -10.83 -6.79 -22.88
CA GLU A 3 -10.09 -5.80 -22.07
C GLU A 3 -10.97 -4.62 -21.60
N LEU A 4 -12.05 -4.32 -22.34
CA LEU A 4 -13.00 -3.27 -21.96
C LEU A 4 -13.99 -3.79 -20.90
N LEU A 5 -14.35 -5.07 -21.00
CA LEU A 5 -15.23 -5.76 -20.04
C LEU A 5 -14.53 -5.96 -18.69
N SER A 6 -13.23 -6.29 -18.68
CA SER A 6 -12.46 -6.40 -17.44
C SER A 6 -12.33 -5.06 -16.71
N LYS A 7 -12.07 -3.96 -17.43
CA LYS A 7 -12.00 -2.60 -16.86
C LYS A 7 -13.35 -2.14 -16.30
N LYS A 8 -14.45 -2.47 -16.99
CA LYS A 8 -15.81 -2.16 -16.51
C LYS A 8 -16.13 -2.91 -15.22
N ASN A 9 -15.71 -4.17 -15.10
CA ASN A 9 -15.90 -4.96 -13.87
C ASN A 9 -15.11 -4.39 -12.69
N ILE A 10 -13.88 -3.91 -12.91
CA ILE A 10 -13.08 -3.28 -11.83
C ILE A 10 -13.78 -2.02 -11.31
N LEU A 11 -14.27 -1.16 -12.21
CA LEU A 11 -14.97 0.07 -11.82
C LEU A 11 -16.27 -0.22 -11.06
N VAL A 12 -17.05 -1.20 -11.53
CA VAL A 12 -18.27 -1.65 -10.84
C VAL A 12 -17.93 -2.16 -9.44
N ASN A 13 -16.91 -3.03 -9.33
CA ASN A 13 -16.46 -3.51 -8.03
C ASN A 13 -16.11 -2.33 -7.11
N LEU A 14 -15.26 -1.39 -7.52
CA LEU A 14 -14.86 -0.25 -6.66
C LEU A 14 -16.04 0.61 -6.17
N VAL A 15 -17.06 0.81 -7.01
CA VAL A 15 -18.29 1.54 -6.61
C VAL A 15 -19.04 0.77 -5.53
N ASP A 16 -19.17 -0.55 -5.68
CA ASP A 16 -19.81 -1.41 -4.69
C ASP A 16 -19.03 -1.40 -3.36
N ILE A 17 -17.69 -1.48 -3.40
CA ILE A 17 -16.84 -1.39 -2.21
C ILE A 17 -17.08 -0.10 -1.46
N LYS A 18 -17.04 1.04 -2.16
CA LYS A 18 -17.27 2.34 -1.53
C LYS A 18 -18.62 2.39 -0.81
N SER A 19 -19.65 1.76 -1.40
CA SER A 19 -20.99 1.73 -0.80
C SER A 19 -21.07 0.87 0.47
N MET A 20 -20.22 -0.17 0.57
CA MET A 20 -20.24 -1.14 1.67
C MET A 20 -19.23 -0.85 2.77
N ASP A 21 -18.04 -0.39 2.39
CA ASP A 21 -16.88 -0.15 3.25
C ASP A 21 -15.96 0.94 2.66
N ASN A 22 -16.12 2.16 3.18
CA ASN A 22 -15.29 3.30 2.79
C ASN A 22 -13.80 3.08 3.13
N TYR A 23 -13.49 2.33 4.18
CA TYR A 23 -12.09 2.10 4.58
C TYR A 23 -11.37 1.24 3.53
N THR A 24 -11.97 0.12 3.11
CA THR A 24 -11.38 -0.75 2.08
C THR A 24 -11.28 -0.05 0.73
N TYR A 25 -12.25 0.81 0.39
CA TYR A 25 -12.16 1.64 -0.81
C TYR A 25 -10.95 2.59 -0.75
N GLN A 26 -10.83 3.35 0.34
CA GLN A 26 -9.74 4.33 0.49
C GLN A 26 -8.37 3.64 0.48
N HIS A 27 -8.22 2.55 1.22
CA HIS A 27 -7.02 1.72 1.24
C HIS A 27 -6.64 1.25 -0.17
N SER A 28 -7.59 0.67 -0.91
CA SER A 28 -7.36 0.16 -2.26
C SER A 28 -6.90 1.25 -3.24
N VAL A 29 -7.51 2.45 -3.15
CA VAL A 29 -7.12 3.61 -3.98
C VAL A 29 -5.75 4.14 -3.58
N ASN A 30 -5.47 4.29 -2.29
CA ASN A 30 -4.18 4.78 -1.79
C ASN A 30 -3.02 3.86 -2.22
N VAL A 31 -3.18 2.55 -2.01
CA VAL A 31 -2.17 1.55 -2.40
C VAL A 31 -1.94 1.61 -3.91
N ALA A 32 -2.98 1.76 -4.73
CA ALA A 32 -2.83 1.89 -6.17
C ALA A 32 -2.07 3.15 -6.61
N VAL A 33 -2.36 4.29 -5.98
CA VAL A 33 -1.66 5.56 -6.27
C VAL A 33 -0.18 5.46 -5.87
N LEU A 34 0.11 5.00 -4.66
CA LEU A 34 1.49 4.83 -4.17
C LEU A 34 2.27 3.85 -5.05
N SER A 35 1.66 2.73 -5.41
CA SER A 35 2.25 1.72 -6.29
C SER A 35 2.59 2.32 -7.66
N LEU A 36 1.69 3.09 -8.26
CA LEU A 36 1.93 3.76 -9.55
C LEU A 36 3.08 4.76 -9.50
N ILE A 37 3.14 5.60 -8.45
CA ILE A 37 4.22 6.58 -8.29
C ILE A 37 5.57 5.86 -8.16
N LEU A 38 5.60 4.77 -7.39
CA LEU A 38 6.78 3.94 -7.24
C LEU A 38 7.19 3.27 -8.56
N GLY A 39 6.23 2.69 -9.29
CA GLY A 39 6.46 2.11 -10.62
C GLY A 39 7.02 3.13 -11.63
N LEU A 40 6.54 4.37 -11.58
CA LEU A 40 7.07 5.46 -12.41
C LEU A 40 8.53 5.78 -12.05
N ARG A 41 8.88 5.79 -10.76
CA ARG A 41 10.26 5.99 -10.29
C ARG A 41 11.18 4.83 -10.69
N LEU A 42 10.66 3.62 -10.68
CA LEU A 42 11.34 2.40 -11.14
C LEU A 42 11.38 2.29 -12.68
N LYS A 43 10.81 3.27 -13.40
CA LYS A 43 10.76 3.33 -14.87
C LYS A 43 10.06 2.13 -15.51
N LEU A 44 9.05 1.59 -14.83
CA LEU A 44 8.19 0.54 -15.38
C LEU A 44 7.50 1.03 -16.65
N ASN A 45 7.32 0.12 -17.61
CA ASN A 45 6.66 0.42 -18.85
C ASN A 45 5.13 0.52 -18.67
N ARG A 46 4.43 0.96 -19.71
CA ARG A 46 2.97 1.20 -19.66
C ARG A 46 2.17 -0.06 -19.28
N ILE A 47 2.59 -1.24 -19.73
CA ILE A 47 1.90 -2.51 -19.44
C ILE A 47 2.12 -2.86 -17.96
N GLU A 48 3.36 -2.78 -17.49
CA GLU A 48 3.70 -3.05 -16.09
C GLU A 48 2.98 -2.09 -15.13
N LEU A 49 2.87 -0.81 -15.46
CA LEU A 49 2.12 0.18 -14.68
C LEU A 49 0.61 -0.12 -14.64
N GLN A 50 0.05 -0.62 -15.75
CA GLN A 50 -1.36 -1.02 -15.80
C GLN A 50 -1.61 -2.24 -14.92
N ASP A 51 -0.75 -3.25 -15.00
CA ASP A 51 -0.82 -4.44 -14.18
C ASP A 51 -0.63 -4.10 -12.69
N LEU A 52 0.30 -3.19 -12.38
CA LEU A 52 0.52 -2.67 -11.02
C LEU A 52 -0.74 -2.01 -10.46
N CYS A 53 -1.34 -1.10 -11.23
CA CYS A 53 -2.53 -0.35 -10.83
C CYS A 53 -3.73 -1.28 -10.62
N ILE A 54 -3.98 -2.18 -11.58
CA ILE A 54 -5.08 -3.14 -11.47
C ILE A 54 -4.84 -4.06 -10.28
N GLY A 55 -3.65 -4.65 -10.16
CA GLY A 55 -3.28 -5.52 -9.04
C GLY A 55 -3.46 -4.83 -7.69
N ALA A 56 -3.02 -3.58 -7.56
CA ALA A 56 -3.19 -2.79 -6.35
C ALA A 56 -4.66 -2.43 -6.05
N LEU A 57 -5.47 -2.09 -7.06
CA LEU A 57 -6.90 -1.81 -6.85
C LEU A 57 -7.68 -3.06 -6.45
N VAL A 58 -7.31 -4.24 -6.97
CA VAL A 58 -8.09 -5.47 -6.80
C VAL A 58 -7.60 -6.41 -5.69
N HIS A 59 -6.38 -6.21 -5.17
CA HIS A 59 -5.77 -7.17 -4.23
C HIS A 59 -6.63 -7.43 -2.99
N ASP A 60 -7.28 -6.39 -2.48
CA ASP A 60 -8.09 -6.44 -1.26
C ASP A 60 -9.59 -6.62 -1.53
N ILE A 61 -10.02 -6.59 -2.80
CA ILE A 61 -11.43 -6.80 -3.20
C ILE A 61 -11.89 -8.22 -2.85
N GLY A 62 -10.97 -9.18 -2.82
CA GLY A 62 -11.27 -10.53 -2.36
C GLY A 62 -11.82 -10.57 -0.93
N LYS A 63 -11.38 -9.65 -0.05
CA LYS A 63 -11.76 -9.62 1.37
C LYS A 63 -13.23 -9.22 1.56
N ILE A 64 -13.83 -8.54 0.60
CA ILE A 64 -15.22 -8.06 0.66
C ILE A 64 -16.21 -9.21 0.48
N LEU A 65 -15.78 -10.25 -0.24
CA LEU A 65 -16.54 -11.49 -0.38
C LEU A 65 -16.35 -12.42 0.83
N THR A 66 -15.41 -12.11 1.73
CA THR A 66 -15.17 -12.87 2.96
C THR A 66 -16.13 -12.39 4.06
N PRO A 67 -16.87 -13.30 4.73
CA PRO A 67 -17.75 -12.93 5.84
C PRO A 67 -17.01 -12.13 6.92
N LYS A 68 -17.61 -11.04 7.42
CA LYS A 68 -17.00 -10.19 8.47
C LYS A 68 -16.64 -10.96 9.74
N SER A 69 -17.39 -12.01 10.08
CA SER A 69 -17.12 -12.91 11.21
C SER A 69 -15.82 -13.70 11.08
N ILE A 70 -15.36 -13.92 9.84
CA ILE A 70 -14.08 -14.57 9.52
C ILE A 70 -12.99 -13.51 9.36
N LEU A 71 -13.30 -12.40 8.67
CA LEU A 71 -12.37 -11.31 8.40
C LEU A 71 -11.88 -10.58 9.66
N LEU A 72 -12.78 -10.40 10.65
CA LEU A 72 -12.52 -9.63 11.88
C LEU A 72 -12.33 -10.53 13.11
N LYS A 73 -12.08 -11.82 12.92
CA LYS A 73 -11.92 -12.76 14.03
C LYS A 73 -10.60 -12.48 14.76
N GLU A 74 -10.68 -12.23 16.07
CA GLU A 74 -9.49 -12.01 16.93
C GLU A 74 -8.85 -13.34 17.40
N ASP A 75 -9.62 -14.43 17.36
CA ASP A 75 -9.17 -15.80 17.63
C ASP A 75 -8.60 -16.49 16.38
N THR A 76 -7.84 -17.56 16.59
CA THR A 76 -7.30 -18.39 15.52
C THR A 76 -8.41 -18.89 14.58
N LEU A 77 -8.19 -18.75 13.27
CA LEU A 77 -9.09 -19.28 12.25
C LEU A 77 -9.04 -20.82 12.25
N THR A 78 -10.20 -21.46 12.10
CA THR A 78 -10.29 -22.90 11.85
C THR A 78 -9.83 -23.22 10.42
N GLU A 79 -9.46 -24.47 10.11
CA GLU A 79 -9.07 -24.87 8.75
C GLU A 79 -10.12 -24.50 7.68
N SER A 80 -11.41 -24.65 7.97
CA SER A 80 -12.48 -24.26 7.05
C SER A 80 -12.60 -22.75 6.86
N GLU A 81 -12.43 -21.97 7.94
CA GLU A 81 -12.38 -20.50 7.86
C GLU A 81 -11.13 -20.03 7.13
N LEU A 82 -10.01 -20.73 7.30
CA LEU A 82 -8.74 -20.46 6.65
C LEU A 82 -8.81 -20.77 5.15
N GLU A 83 -9.59 -21.77 4.75
CA GLU A 83 -9.88 -22.05 3.34
C GLU A 83 -10.77 -20.97 2.71
N ILE A 84 -11.81 -20.50 3.41
CA ILE A 84 -12.62 -19.34 2.98
C ILE A 84 -11.77 -18.07 2.93
N MET A 85 -10.85 -17.89 3.88
CA MET A 85 -9.88 -16.81 3.86
C MET A 85 -8.97 -16.96 2.63
N ARG A 86 -8.38 -18.12 2.35
CA ARG A 86 -7.54 -18.34 1.16
C ARG A 86 -8.29 -18.06 -0.16
N GLN A 87 -9.60 -18.23 -0.22
CA GLN A 87 -10.42 -17.88 -1.40
C GLN A 87 -10.40 -16.38 -1.73
N HIS A 88 -10.17 -15.49 -0.75
CA HIS A 88 -10.02 -14.06 -0.98
C HIS A 88 -8.76 -13.74 -1.78
N THR A 89 -7.69 -14.52 -1.59
CA THR A 89 -6.42 -14.33 -2.30
C THR A 89 -6.43 -14.93 -3.70
N THR A 90 -7.15 -16.03 -3.96
CA THR A 90 -7.05 -16.79 -5.23
C THR A 90 -7.58 -16.02 -6.44
N LYS A 91 -8.66 -15.23 -6.28
CA LYS A 91 -9.18 -14.39 -7.39
C LYS A 91 -8.27 -13.21 -7.72
N GLY A 92 -7.57 -12.63 -6.73
CA GLY A 92 -6.53 -11.63 -6.96
C GLY A 92 -5.23 -12.26 -7.49
N PHE A 93 -4.90 -13.47 -7.03
CA PHE A 93 -3.71 -14.22 -7.40
C PHE A 93 -3.69 -14.59 -8.89
N ASP A 94 -4.82 -14.98 -9.48
CA ASP A 94 -4.89 -15.26 -10.91
C ASP A 94 -4.62 -14.03 -11.79
N TYR A 95 -4.92 -12.83 -11.30
CA TYR A 95 -4.53 -11.57 -11.94
C TYR A 95 -3.05 -11.23 -11.73
N ILE A 96 -2.44 -11.68 -10.62
CA ILE A 96 -1.09 -11.28 -10.20
C ILE A 96 -0.01 -12.31 -10.57
N LYS A 97 -0.37 -13.56 -10.90
CA LYS A 97 0.61 -14.66 -11.12
C LYS A 97 1.59 -14.45 -12.28
N ASN A 98 1.28 -13.56 -13.22
CA ASN A 98 2.13 -13.25 -14.38
C ASN A 98 2.81 -11.87 -14.25
N ILE A 99 2.66 -11.21 -13.10
CA ILE A 99 3.19 -9.87 -12.87
C ILE A 99 4.68 -9.96 -12.48
N PRO A 100 5.55 -9.10 -13.05
CA PRO A 100 6.96 -9.04 -12.66
C PRO A 100 7.16 -8.86 -11.15
N GLU A 101 8.20 -9.47 -10.60
CA GLU A 101 8.48 -9.46 -9.15
C GLU A 101 8.61 -8.03 -8.57
N VAL A 102 9.24 -7.13 -9.34
CA VAL A 102 9.38 -5.70 -8.99
C VAL A 102 8.01 -5.02 -8.81
N THR A 103 7.04 -5.39 -9.64
CA THR A 103 5.67 -4.89 -9.58
C THR A 103 4.95 -5.43 -8.34
N ALA A 104 5.17 -6.71 -7.99
CA ALA A 104 4.62 -7.31 -6.77
C ALA A 104 5.20 -6.66 -5.50
N MET A 105 6.52 -6.41 -5.47
CA MET A 105 7.19 -5.74 -4.35
C MET A 105 6.73 -4.28 -4.20
N SER A 106 6.55 -3.56 -5.32
CA SER A 106 6.06 -2.18 -5.32
C SER A 106 4.68 -2.05 -4.68
N ARG A 107 3.79 -3.01 -4.96
CA ARG A 107 2.47 -3.08 -4.32
C ARG A 107 2.58 -3.40 -2.84
N ALA A 108 3.43 -4.36 -2.48
CA ALA A 108 3.55 -4.82 -1.11
C ALA A 108 4.12 -3.74 -0.16
N ILE A 109 5.12 -2.96 -0.60
CA ILE A 109 5.62 -1.84 0.22
C ILE A 109 4.58 -0.71 0.36
N ALA A 110 3.81 -0.45 -0.69
CA ALA A 110 2.71 0.52 -0.66
C ALA A 110 1.57 0.08 0.29
N ASP A 111 1.22 -1.20 0.27
CA ASP A 111 0.21 -1.82 1.15
C ASP A 111 0.63 -1.72 2.63
N VAL A 112 1.87 -2.10 2.95
CA VAL A 112 2.42 -1.97 4.31
C VAL A 112 2.40 -0.50 4.76
N TYR A 113 2.82 0.43 3.91
CA TYR A 113 2.86 1.84 4.28
C TYR A 113 1.47 2.42 4.53
N ASP A 114 0.50 2.15 3.64
CA ASP A 114 -0.87 2.64 3.83
C ASP A 114 -1.51 2.03 5.08
N ALA A 115 -1.23 0.76 5.38
CA ALA A 115 -1.69 0.10 6.59
C ALA A 115 -1.11 0.71 7.88
N LEU A 116 0.13 1.21 7.85
CA LEU A 116 0.78 1.89 8.99
C LEU A 116 0.28 3.31 9.19
N THR A 117 -0.06 4.01 8.11
CA THR A 117 -0.43 5.44 8.09
C THR A 117 -1.94 5.69 8.06
N SER A 118 -2.74 4.64 8.03
CA SER A 118 -4.20 4.72 8.15
C SER A 118 -4.67 4.46 9.58
N ASP A 119 -5.65 5.24 10.04
CA ASP A 119 -6.32 4.98 11.32
C ASP A 119 -7.12 3.69 11.27
N ARG A 120 -6.98 2.87 12.31
CA ARG A 120 -7.74 1.63 12.50
C ARG A 120 -8.45 1.66 13.85
N PRO A 121 -9.59 0.95 14.02
CA PRO A 121 -10.35 0.95 15.28
C PRO A 121 -9.51 0.65 16.53
N TYR A 122 -8.44 -0.13 16.37
CA TYR A 122 -7.55 -0.60 17.44
C TYR A 122 -6.15 0.06 17.43
N ARG A 123 -5.85 0.95 16.48
CA ARG A 123 -4.52 1.57 16.35
C ARG A 123 -4.59 2.92 15.63
N ARG A 124 -3.98 3.95 16.21
CA ARG A 124 -3.79 5.24 15.53
C ARG A 124 -2.77 5.13 14.40
N ALA A 125 -3.00 5.89 13.33
CA ALA A 125 -2.05 6.06 12.25
C ALA A 125 -0.67 6.50 12.78
N LEU A 126 0.39 5.90 12.25
CA LEU A 126 1.75 6.42 12.40
C LEU A 126 1.95 7.65 11.52
N SER A 127 2.87 8.52 11.92
CA SER A 127 3.37 9.55 11.02
C SER A 127 4.17 8.95 9.86
N PRO A 128 4.30 9.66 8.72
CA PRO A 128 5.11 9.21 7.58
C PRO A 128 6.55 8.83 7.95
N SER A 129 7.17 9.59 8.86
CA SER A 129 8.53 9.33 9.35
C SER A 129 8.61 8.02 10.15
N GLU A 130 7.69 7.79 11.10
CA GLU A 130 7.63 6.54 11.88
C GLU A 130 7.33 5.33 10.99
N ALA A 131 6.43 5.47 10.02
CA ALA A 131 6.11 4.40 9.08
C ALA A 131 7.31 4.04 8.20
N LEU A 132 8.05 5.05 7.73
CA LEU A 132 9.27 4.84 6.95
C LEU A 132 10.37 4.21 7.82
N GLU A 133 10.55 4.67 9.06
CA GLU A 133 11.47 4.05 10.01
C GLU A 133 11.13 2.58 10.26
N TYR A 134 9.85 2.24 10.44
CA TYR A 134 9.40 0.86 10.58
C TYR A 134 9.78 0.00 9.36
N ILE A 135 9.54 0.50 8.14
CA ILE A 135 9.88 -0.19 6.89
C ILE A 135 11.41 -0.37 6.77
N MET A 136 12.19 0.63 7.16
CA MET A 136 13.66 0.57 7.14
C MET A 136 14.23 -0.33 8.24
N ALA A 137 13.66 -0.30 9.44
CA ALA A 137 14.06 -1.11 10.60
C ALA A 137 13.69 -2.59 10.43
N GLY A 138 12.66 -2.89 9.63
CA GLY A 138 12.33 -4.25 9.17
C GLY A 138 13.44 -4.93 8.36
N GLY A 139 14.53 -4.21 8.05
CA GLY A 139 15.89 -4.73 7.90
C GLY A 139 16.00 -5.92 6.95
N ALA A 140 16.07 -5.65 5.64
CA ALA A 140 16.53 -6.58 4.60
C ALA A 140 15.76 -7.92 4.43
N SER A 141 14.65 -8.17 5.14
CA SER A 141 13.97 -9.47 5.11
C SER A 141 12.69 -9.53 4.25
N GLN A 142 11.98 -8.42 4.04
CA GLN A 142 10.74 -8.38 3.22
C GLN A 142 10.88 -7.59 1.91
N PHE A 143 11.77 -6.60 1.86
CA PHE A 143 11.97 -5.75 0.68
C PHE A 143 13.46 -5.55 0.43
N ASP A 144 13.86 -5.52 -0.84
CA ASP A 144 15.25 -5.20 -1.19
C ASP A 144 15.59 -3.73 -0.91
N TYR A 145 16.89 -3.45 -0.78
CA TYR A 145 17.39 -2.12 -0.42
C TYR A 145 17.02 -1.04 -1.45
N GLU A 146 17.07 -1.34 -2.74
CA GLU A 146 16.78 -0.35 -3.78
C GLU A 146 15.28 -0.02 -3.83
N MET A 147 14.41 -0.99 -3.52
CA MET A 147 12.98 -0.79 -3.35
C MET A 147 12.68 0.16 -2.19
N VAL A 148 13.24 -0.10 -1.00
CA VAL A 148 13.05 0.74 0.19
C VAL A 148 13.59 2.16 -0.06
N LYS A 149 14.77 2.27 -0.67
CA LYS A 149 15.38 3.56 -1.03
C LYS A 149 14.54 4.34 -2.06
N THR A 150 14.02 3.67 -3.08
CA THR A 150 13.14 4.32 -4.08
C THR A 150 11.83 4.76 -3.43
N PHE A 151 11.27 3.92 -2.55
CA PHE A 151 10.06 4.25 -1.81
C PHE A 151 10.26 5.45 -0.87
N ALA A 152 11.39 5.52 -0.16
CA ALA A 152 11.77 6.66 0.66
C ALA A 152 11.88 7.98 -0.11
N GLN A 153 12.11 7.93 -1.43
CA GLN A 153 12.10 9.12 -2.30
C GLN A 153 10.70 9.54 -2.75
N VAL A 154 9.72 8.63 -2.65
CA VAL A 154 8.32 8.86 -3.00
C VAL A 154 7.57 9.45 -1.80
N ILE A 155 7.76 8.87 -0.62
CA ILE A 155 7.17 9.36 0.61
C ILE A 155 7.98 10.55 1.11
N VAL A 156 7.33 11.68 1.34
CA VAL A 156 7.92 12.84 2.03
C VAL A 156 7.73 12.62 3.54
N PRO A 157 8.76 12.16 4.28
CA PRO A 157 8.59 11.79 5.69
C PRO A 157 8.46 13.00 6.61
N TYR A 158 9.00 14.14 6.17
CA TYR A 158 8.91 15.42 6.86
C TYR A 158 8.41 16.50 5.89
N PRO A 159 7.08 16.62 5.67
CA PRO A 159 6.53 17.69 4.85
C PRO A 159 6.89 19.09 5.39
N GLU A 160 6.88 20.09 4.51
CA GLU A 160 7.03 21.50 4.92
C GLU A 160 6.04 21.84 6.04
N GLY A 161 6.54 22.53 7.07
CA GLY A 161 5.78 22.86 8.28
C GLY A 161 5.81 21.79 9.38
N THR A 162 6.43 20.62 9.16
CA THR A 162 6.57 19.59 10.21
C THR A 162 7.50 20.07 11.32
N LEU A 163 7.05 19.98 12.59
CA LEU A 163 7.89 20.20 13.76
C LEU A 163 8.73 18.95 14.03
N VAL A 164 10.05 19.08 14.06
CA VAL A 164 10.99 17.99 14.31
C VAL A 164 11.82 18.28 15.56
N ALA A 165 12.17 17.23 16.30
CA ALA A 165 13.14 17.31 17.39
C ALA A 165 14.55 16.99 16.85
N LEU A 166 15.50 17.87 17.11
CA LEU A 166 16.88 17.70 16.71
C LEU A 166 17.65 16.89 17.75
N SER A 167 18.78 16.29 17.34
CA SER A 167 19.69 15.59 18.25
C SER A 167 20.31 16.51 19.31
N THR A 168 20.24 17.83 19.11
CA THR A 168 20.64 18.85 20.10
C THR A 168 19.61 19.02 21.22
N GLY A 169 18.42 18.41 21.10
CA GLY A 169 17.29 18.61 22.02
C GLY A 169 16.43 19.83 21.69
N GLU A 170 16.78 20.58 20.65
CA GLU A 170 16.01 21.72 20.15
C GLU A 170 14.89 21.25 19.20
N TYR A 171 13.90 22.12 18.99
CA TYR A 171 12.84 21.89 18.01
C TYR A 171 13.02 22.81 16.81
N ALA A 172 12.78 22.28 15.62
CA ALA A 172 12.82 23.02 14.37
C ALA A 172 11.58 22.74 13.53
N VAL A 173 11.25 23.64 12.61
CA VAL A 173 10.18 23.47 11.63
C VAL A 173 10.81 23.28 10.26
N VAL A 174 10.37 22.26 9.51
CA VAL A 174 10.84 22.04 8.15
C VAL A 174 10.40 23.19 7.25
N GLU A 175 11.38 23.87 6.66
CA GLU A 175 11.21 24.95 5.70
C GLU A 175 11.14 24.42 4.27
N GLU A 176 11.97 23.43 3.93
CA GLU A 176 12.09 22.94 2.54
C GLU A 176 12.41 21.44 2.47
N VAL A 177 11.77 20.75 1.53
CA VAL A 177 12.07 19.35 1.21
C VAL A 177 12.76 19.25 -0.14
N PHE A 178 14.02 18.82 -0.14
CA PHE A 178 14.79 18.67 -1.37
C PHE A 178 14.35 17.46 -2.20
N GLN A 179 14.22 17.69 -3.51
CA GLN A 179 13.95 16.61 -4.46
C GLN A 179 15.04 15.52 -4.38
N ASN A 180 14.62 14.27 -4.17
CA ASN A 180 15.46 13.07 -3.99
C ASN A 180 16.23 12.96 -2.65
N TYR A 181 16.14 13.96 -1.75
CA TYR A 181 16.70 13.88 -0.39
C TYR A 181 15.64 14.16 0.70
N PRO A 182 14.48 13.49 0.67
CA PRO A 182 13.38 13.83 1.58
C PRO A 182 13.66 13.45 3.05
N LEU A 183 14.70 12.65 3.31
CA LEU A 183 15.20 12.34 4.65
C LEU A 183 16.13 13.42 5.23
N ARG A 184 16.46 14.45 4.46
CA ARG A 184 17.34 15.56 4.88
C ARG A 184 16.70 16.91 4.57
N PRO A 185 15.56 17.23 5.21
CA PRO A 185 14.92 18.54 5.04
C PRO A 185 15.78 19.68 5.58
N LYS A 186 15.48 20.90 5.14
CA LYS A 186 16.04 22.15 5.68
C LYS A 186 15.06 22.78 6.65
#